data_AF-A0AAN6PRV1-F1
#
_entry.id   AF-A0AAN6PRV1-F1
#
_cell.length_a   1.000
_cell.length_b   1.000
_cell.length_c   1.000
_cell.angle_alpha   90.00
_cell.angle_beta   90.00
_cell.angle_gamma   90.00
#
_symmetry.space_group_name_H-M   'P 1'
#
loop_
_entity.id
_entity.type
_entity.pdbx_description
1 polymer ?
#
loop_
_entity_poly.entity_id
_entity_poly.type
_entity_poly.pdbx_seq_one_letter_code
_entity_poly.pdbx_strand_id
1 'polypeptide(L)'
;MRGWDVSDTCNKSVAVYILTQPGDNRRSGLLRMVLHNYIYRRWFRPYRSDIEHQRSICKFILPKDLPEHDNMEPSGSPPESAITTLVAMNKAICAEADTRRRVYAERLAAGDEMVSGESLISGIGDLRCHLIQALFRALLVIVNYRYYETDDDSTTVGRMPLFLVHTGIQDGLSAPISFSSIADKIDGYKGEAQAVVKTTLETAVDFIMGLEQRELGAFWLQPPFPTSGMMIAEARVQPWGDEPLTGPSSRLVNTEEYPQWSGKGEDVDRRMMTGWERHARRRFEAAYM
;
A
#
# COMPACT_ATOMS: atom_id res chain seq x y z
N MET A 1 9.45 -15.81 -0.65
CA MET A 1 9.17 -14.46 -1.20
C MET A 1 10.26 -14.17 -2.21
N ARG A 2 9.93 -13.88 -3.48
CA ARG A 2 10.93 -13.69 -4.55
C ARG A 2 11.61 -12.31 -4.42
N GLY A 3 12.68 -12.07 -5.19
CA GLY A 3 13.44 -10.81 -5.24
C GLY A 3 12.58 -9.54 -5.39
N TRP A 4 11.53 -9.64 -6.20
CA TRP A 4 10.63 -8.59 -6.65
C TRP A 4 9.53 -8.29 -5.63
N ASP A 5 9.14 -9.28 -4.82
CA ASP A 5 8.09 -9.13 -3.81
C ASP A 5 8.47 -8.14 -2.69
N VAL A 6 9.77 -7.98 -2.42
CA VAL A 6 10.28 -7.09 -1.35
C VAL A 6 10.46 -5.66 -1.84
N SER A 7 10.79 -5.44 -3.11
CA SER A 7 10.77 -4.08 -3.67
C SER A 7 9.34 -3.53 -3.77
N ASP A 8 8.37 -4.41 -4.02
CA ASP A 8 6.94 -4.09 -4.13
C ASP A 8 6.31 -3.68 -2.78
N THR A 9 6.93 -4.02 -1.64
CA THR A 9 6.52 -3.53 -0.31
C THR A 9 7.07 -2.14 0.01
N CYS A 10 8.12 -1.70 -0.68
CA CYS A 10 8.67 -0.36 -0.51
C CYS A 10 7.72 0.74 -1.02
N ASN A 11 7.90 1.93 -0.47
CA ASN A 11 7.13 3.14 -0.76
C ASN A 11 5.63 3.03 -0.46
N LYS A 12 5.24 2.03 0.33
CA LYS A 12 3.88 1.82 0.82
C LYS A 12 3.75 2.27 2.27
N SER A 13 2.59 2.79 2.65
CA SER A 13 2.37 3.30 4.01
C SER A 13 1.98 2.18 4.99
N VAL A 14 1.22 1.16 4.58
CA VAL A 14 0.89 -0.01 5.42
C VAL A 14 0.84 -1.33 4.64
N ALA A 15 0.97 -2.44 5.34
CA ALA A 15 0.61 -3.76 4.83
C ALA A 15 -0.87 -4.08 5.11
N VAL A 16 -1.58 -4.60 4.11
CA VAL A 16 -2.96 -5.11 4.22
C VAL A 16 -2.93 -6.61 4.01
N TYR A 17 -3.04 -7.35 5.10
CA TYR A 17 -3.11 -8.81 5.09
C TYR A 17 -4.55 -9.25 4.85
N ILE A 18 -4.80 -9.95 3.74
CA ILE A 18 -6.12 -10.52 3.45
C ILE A 18 -6.08 -11.97 3.89
N LEU A 19 -6.83 -12.29 4.94
CA LEU A 19 -7.03 -13.68 5.39
C LEU A 19 -8.00 -14.35 4.43
N THR A 20 -7.60 -15.48 3.86
CA THR A 20 -8.37 -16.22 2.84
C THR A 20 -8.45 -17.68 3.22
N GLN A 21 -9.55 -18.39 2.95
CA GLN A 21 -9.54 -19.84 3.10
C GLN A 21 -8.85 -20.55 1.93
N PRO A 22 -8.17 -21.70 2.18
CA PRO A 22 -7.70 -22.57 1.11
C PRO A 22 -8.83 -22.90 0.13
N GLY A 23 -8.59 -22.67 -1.17
CA GLY A 23 -9.56 -22.93 -2.24
C GLY A 23 -10.43 -21.73 -2.62
N ASP A 24 -10.55 -20.68 -1.80
CA ASP A 24 -11.35 -19.49 -2.12
C ASP A 24 -10.55 -18.39 -2.84
N ASN A 25 -9.85 -18.79 -3.91
CA ASN A 25 -9.00 -17.89 -4.68
C ASN A 25 -9.81 -16.85 -5.47
N ARG A 26 -11.08 -17.15 -5.82
CA ARG A 26 -11.90 -16.27 -6.65
C ARG A 26 -12.53 -15.13 -5.83
N ARG A 27 -13.12 -15.41 -4.66
CA ARG A 27 -13.66 -14.36 -3.79
C ARG A 27 -12.55 -13.46 -3.28
N SER A 28 -11.42 -14.04 -2.88
CA SER A 28 -10.24 -13.30 -2.44
C SER A 28 -9.66 -12.41 -3.56
N GLY A 29 -9.70 -12.90 -4.80
CA GLY A 29 -9.32 -12.13 -5.98
C GLY A 29 -10.24 -10.93 -6.23
N LEU A 30 -11.56 -11.14 -6.14
CA LEU A 30 -12.56 -10.07 -6.27
C LEU A 30 -12.41 -9.03 -5.14
N LEU A 31 -12.34 -9.48 -3.89
CA LEU A 31 -12.15 -8.62 -2.71
C LEU A 31 -10.91 -7.75 -2.86
N ARG A 32 -9.77 -8.32 -3.28
CA ARG A 32 -8.54 -7.56 -3.50
C ARG A 32 -8.73 -6.44 -4.53
N MET A 33 -9.49 -6.67 -5.60
CA MET A 33 -9.79 -5.64 -6.60
C MET A 33 -10.72 -4.55 -6.05
N VAL A 34 -11.78 -4.96 -5.35
CA VAL A 34 -12.73 -4.03 -4.72
C VAL A 34 -12.03 -3.14 -3.69
N LEU A 35 -11.20 -3.72 -2.82
CA LEU A 35 -10.39 -2.99 -1.85
C LEU A 35 -9.40 -2.05 -2.53
N HIS A 36 -8.68 -2.52 -3.54
CA HIS A 36 -7.72 -1.70 -4.27
C HIS A 36 -8.41 -0.46 -4.85
N ASN A 37 -9.54 -0.64 -5.53
CA ASN A 37 -10.29 0.46 -6.13
C ASN A 37 -10.84 1.43 -5.09
N TYR A 38 -11.41 0.92 -3.99
CA TYR A 38 -11.94 1.75 -2.91
C TYR A 38 -10.83 2.61 -2.28
N ILE A 39 -9.74 1.98 -1.88
CA ILE A 39 -8.61 2.63 -1.21
C ILE A 39 -7.92 3.61 -2.17
N TYR A 40 -7.66 3.19 -3.40
CA TYR A 40 -6.98 4.01 -4.40
C TYR A 40 -7.78 5.28 -4.73
N ARG A 41 -9.10 5.21 -4.92
CA ARG A 41 -9.91 6.41 -5.23
C ARG A 41 -9.93 7.43 -4.08
N ARG A 42 -9.81 6.98 -2.83
CA ARG A 42 -9.73 7.87 -1.67
C ARG A 42 -8.33 8.49 -1.54
N TRP A 43 -7.29 7.68 -1.74
CA TRP A 43 -5.90 8.08 -1.56
C TRP A 43 -5.36 8.91 -2.73
N PHE A 44 -5.64 8.49 -3.96
CA PHE A 44 -5.11 9.13 -5.16
C PHE A 44 -5.65 10.55 -5.29
N ARG A 45 -4.71 11.48 -5.39
CA ARG A 45 -4.95 12.89 -5.64
C ARG A 45 -4.14 13.26 -6.88
N PRO A 46 -4.80 13.55 -8.01
CA PRO A 46 -4.11 14.00 -9.20
C PRO A 46 -3.13 15.13 -8.89
N TYR A 47 -1.93 15.05 -9.46
CA TYR A 47 -0.87 16.05 -9.29
C TYR A 47 -0.36 16.21 -7.85
N ARG A 48 -0.71 15.29 -6.95
CA ARG A 48 -0.26 15.30 -5.54
C ARG A 48 0.22 13.94 -5.04
N SER A 49 -0.32 12.85 -5.60
CA SER A 49 0.13 11.50 -5.31
C SER A 49 1.29 11.12 -6.23
N ASP A 50 2.43 10.76 -5.63
CA ASP A 50 3.66 10.45 -6.36
C ASP A 50 3.70 8.98 -6.80
N ILE A 51 2.70 8.59 -7.60
CA ILE A 51 2.51 7.22 -8.09
C ILE A 51 3.69 6.72 -8.94
N GLU A 52 4.42 7.65 -9.57
CA GLU A 52 5.60 7.39 -10.38
C GLU A 52 6.78 6.81 -9.57
N HIS A 53 6.80 7.07 -8.27
CA HIS A 53 7.79 6.49 -7.34
C HIS A 53 7.25 5.20 -6.70
N GLN A 54 6.25 4.58 -7.35
CA GLN A 54 5.52 3.44 -6.83
C GLN A 54 4.90 3.71 -5.45
N ARG A 55 4.60 4.98 -5.11
CA ARG A 55 3.90 5.28 -3.86
C ARG A 55 2.47 4.75 -3.94
N SER A 56 2.01 4.21 -2.82
CA SER A 56 0.63 3.85 -2.58
C SER A 56 0.41 3.76 -1.07
N ILE A 57 -0.81 3.99 -0.61
CA ILE A 57 -1.13 3.88 0.81
C ILE A 57 -0.92 2.46 1.36
N CYS A 58 -1.06 1.42 0.54
CA CYS A 58 -1.00 0.05 1.03
C CYS A 58 -0.39 -0.96 0.07
N LYS A 59 0.13 -2.05 0.65
CA LYS A 59 0.45 -3.30 -0.04
C LYS A 59 -0.49 -4.41 0.38
N PHE A 60 -1.22 -5.03 -0.55
CA PHE A 60 -1.96 -6.26 -0.26
C PHE A 60 -1.03 -7.47 -0.19
N ILE A 61 -1.15 -8.24 0.88
CA ILE A 61 -0.39 -9.47 1.12
C ILE A 61 -1.40 -10.57 1.43
N LEU A 62 -1.30 -11.67 0.68
CA LEU A 62 -2.08 -12.89 0.93
C LEU A 62 -1.14 -13.88 1.62
N PRO A 63 -1.16 -13.97 2.96
CA PRO A 63 -0.35 -14.93 3.67
C PRO A 63 -0.77 -16.34 3.28
N LYS A 64 0.21 -17.19 2.99
CA LYS A 64 0.00 -18.63 2.81
C LYS A 64 0.26 -19.31 4.14
N ASP A 65 -0.47 -20.39 4.40
CA ASP A 65 -0.18 -21.31 5.51
C ASP A 65 -0.21 -20.64 6.89
N LEU A 66 -1.24 -19.83 7.17
CA LEU A 66 -1.44 -19.33 8.53
C LEU A 66 -1.81 -20.49 9.47
N PRO A 67 -1.16 -20.59 10.65
CA PRO A 67 -1.59 -21.54 11.66
C PRO A 67 -3.05 -21.19 12.00
N GLU A 68 -3.93 -22.20 11.96
CA GLU A 68 -5.30 -22.11 12.47
C GLU A 68 -6.36 -21.45 11.57
N HIS A 69 -6.34 -21.71 10.25
CA HIS A 69 -7.49 -21.38 9.37
C HIS A 69 -8.83 -21.95 9.86
N ASP A 70 -8.81 -23.04 10.64
CA ASP A 70 -9.98 -23.73 11.17
C ASP A 70 -10.47 -23.20 12.52
N ASN A 71 -9.67 -22.39 13.24
CA ASN A 71 -10.05 -21.84 14.56
C ASN A 71 -10.42 -20.36 14.52
N MET A 72 -10.69 -19.81 13.34
CA MET A 72 -11.19 -18.45 13.22
C MET A 72 -12.52 -18.36 13.95
N GLU A 73 -12.61 -17.49 14.96
CA GLU A 73 -13.79 -17.39 15.82
C GLU A 73 -15.08 -17.26 14.97
N PRO A 74 -16.23 -17.72 15.47
CA PRO A 74 -17.52 -17.53 14.79
C PRO A 74 -17.79 -16.05 14.43
N SER A 75 -17.20 -15.13 15.20
CA SER A 75 -17.24 -13.68 15.02
C SER A 75 -16.47 -13.17 13.79
N GLY A 76 -15.67 -14.01 13.12
CA GLY A 76 -14.74 -13.62 12.06
C GLY A 76 -13.48 -12.89 12.56
N SER A 77 -13.28 -12.81 13.87
CA SER A 77 -12.08 -12.19 14.44
C SER A 77 -10.84 -13.09 14.26
N PRO A 78 -9.68 -12.57 13.83
CA PRO A 78 -8.47 -13.36 13.73
C PRO A 78 -8.00 -13.78 15.13
N PRO A 79 -7.52 -15.02 15.33
CA PRO A 79 -6.97 -15.44 16.61
C PRO A 79 -5.67 -14.68 16.94
N GLU A 80 -5.32 -14.59 18.22
CA GLU A 80 -4.10 -13.86 18.67
C GLU A 80 -2.81 -14.49 18.12
N SER A 81 -2.80 -15.81 17.96
CA SER A 81 -1.75 -16.58 17.27
C SER A 81 -1.51 -16.03 15.85
N ALA A 82 -2.57 -15.90 15.05
CA ALA A 82 -2.50 -15.37 13.69
C ALA A 82 -2.03 -13.91 13.67
N ILE A 83 -2.53 -13.06 14.57
CA ILE A 83 -2.06 -11.66 14.68
C ILE A 83 -0.55 -11.62 14.95
N THR A 84 -0.09 -12.43 15.92
CA THR A 84 1.34 -12.54 16.28
C THR A 84 2.19 -13.00 15.09
N THR A 85 1.73 -14.02 14.36
CA THR A 85 2.38 -14.50 13.14
C THR A 85 2.46 -13.41 12.07
N LEU A 86 1.40 -12.64 11.84
CA LEU A 86 1.39 -11.56 10.85
C LEU A 86 2.32 -10.41 11.24
N VAL A 87 2.37 -10.04 12.52
CA VAL A 87 3.33 -9.05 13.03
C VAL A 87 4.77 -9.55 12.81
N ALA A 88 5.06 -10.81 13.15
CA ALA A 88 6.38 -11.40 12.92
C ALA A 88 6.75 -11.44 11.43
N MET A 89 5.80 -11.83 10.57
CA MET A 89 5.97 -11.83 9.12
C MET A 89 6.26 -10.42 8.59
N ASN A 90 5.53 -9.41 9.04
CA ASN A 90 5.74 -8.01 8.64
C ASN A 90 7.15 -7.53 9.03
N LYS A 91 7.60 -7.86 10.25
CA LYS A 91 8.95 -7.57 10.73
C LYS A 91 10.01 -8.23 9.86
N ALA A 92 9.81 -9.49 9.47
CA ALA A 92 10.72 -10.22 8.59
C ALA A 92 10.79 -9.60 7.18
N ILE A 93 9.65 -9.19 6.62
CA ILE A 93 9.60 -8.47 5.32
C ILE A 93 10.42 -7.18 5.40
N CYS A 94 10.24 -6.40 6.46
CA CYS A 94 10.97 -5.14 6.65
C CYS A 94 12.48 -5.38 6.78
N ALA A 95 12.89 -6.38 7.57
CA ALA A 95 14.30 -6.72 7.77
C ALA A 95 14.97 -7.21 6.48
N GLU A 96 14.26 -8.01 5.66
CA GLU A 96 14.75 -8.46 4.37
C GLU A 96 14.93 -7.28 3.40
N ALA A 97 13.99 -6.34 3.36
CA ALA A 97 14.10 -5.13 2.56
C ALA A 97 15.32 -4.29 2.94
N ASP A 98 15.53 -4.09 4.25
CA ASP A 98 16.68 -3.35 4.76
C ASP A 98 18.00 -4.04 4.39
N THR A 99 18.06 -5.37 4.50
CA THR A 99 19.24 -6.17 4.15
C THR A 99 19.57 -6.01 2.67
N ARG A 100 18.59 -6.17 1.78
CA ARG A 100 18.79 -6.01 0.33
C ARG A 100 19.23 -4.60 -0.04
N ARG A 101 18.63 -3.58 0.58
CA ARG A 101 19.03 -2.19 0.36
C ARG A 101 20.49 -1.96 0.78
N ARG A 102 20.91 -2.53 1.91
CA ARG A 102 22.29 -2.41 2.41
C ARG A 102 23.29 -3.04 1.45
N VAL A 103 23.02 -4.28 1.01
CA VAL A 103 23.84 -4.98 0.01
C VAL A 103 23.90 -4.21 -1.30
N TYR A 104 22.78 -3.66 -1.77
CA TYR A 104 22.75 -2.84 -2.97
C TYR A 104 23.62 -1.57 -2.83
N ALA A 105 23.51 -0.87 -1.71
CA ALA A 105 24.29 0.33 -1.44
C ALA A 105 25.80 0.05 -1.37
N GLU A 106 26.19 -1.07 -0.76
CA GLU A 106 27.59 -1.52 -0.70
C GLU A 106 28.15 -1.87 -2.09
N ARG A 107 27.40 -2.62 -2.91
CA ARG A 107 27.81 -2.92 -4.29
C ARG A 107 27.93 -1.66 -5.15
N LEU A 108 27.00 -0.72 -5.00
CA LEU A 108 27.05 0.56 -5.71
C LEU A 108 28.26 1.39 -5.28
N ALA A 109 28.57 1.45 -3.98
CA ALA A 109 29.75 2.14 -3.47
C ALA A 109 31.07 1.51 -3.95
N ALA A 110 31.07 0.21 -4.22
CA ALA A 110 32.19 -0.52 -4.79
C ALA A 110 32.36 -0.33 -6.32
N GLY A 111 31.46 0.40 -6.99
CA GLY A 111 31.55 0.69 -8.43
C GLY A 111 31.11 -0.45 -9.34
N ASP A 112 30.27 -1.38 -8.85
CA ASP A 112 29.77 -2.51 -9.63
C ASP A 112 28.78 -2.06 -10.73
N GLU A 113 29.24 -1.97 -11.98
CA GLU A 113 28.45 -1.52 -13.14
C GLU A 113 27.24 -2.44 -13.42
N MET A 114 27.29 -3.74 -13.08
CA MET A 114 26.16 -4.67 -13.30
C MET A 114 24.93 -4.31 -12.45
N VAL A 115 25.11 -3.62 -11.33
CA VAL A 115 24.04 -3.17 -10.43
C VAL A 115 23.07 -2.20 -11.14
N SER A 116 23.59 -1.41 -12.08
CA SER A 116 22.79 -0.49 -12.90
C SER A 116 21.96 -1.24 -13.97
N GLY A 117 22.53 -2.31 -14.56
CA GLY A 117 21.88 -3.15 -15.55
C GLY A 117 20.83 -4.10 -14.97
N GLU A 118 21.06 -4.68 -13.79
CA GLU A 118 20.09 -5.55 -13.10
C GLU A 118 18.80 -4.79 -12.70
N SER A 119 18.92 -3.50 -12.36
CA SER A 119 17.76 -2.62 -12.09
C SER A 119 16.88 -2.44 -13.35
N LEU A 120 17.49 -2.21 -14.51
CA LEU A 120 16.76 -2.09 -15.78
C LEU A 120 16.10 -3.41 -16.22
N ILE A 121 16.77 -4.55 -16.03
CA ILE A 121 16.29 -5.88 -16.46
C ILE A 121 15.18 -6.42 -15.56
N SER A 122 15.25 -6.15 -14.25
CA SER A 122 14.26 -6.63 -13.28
C SER A 122 12.97 -5.80 -13.23
N GLY A 123 12.92 -4.65 -13.93
CA GLY A 123 11.83 -3.68 -13.82
C GLY A 123 11.74 -2.99 -12.45
N ILE A 124 12.68 -3.31 -11.55
CA ILE A 124 12.85 -2.64 -10.27
C ILE A 124 13.69 -1.41 -10.58
N GLY A 125 13.04 -0.24 -10.67
CA GLY A 125 13.74 1.03 -10.77
C GLY A 125 14.79 1.17 -9.65
N ASP A 126 15.65 2.17 -9.74
CA ASP A 126 16.76 2.39 -8.79
C ASP A 126 16.40 2.02 -7.34
N LEU A 127 17.09 1.01 -6.78
CA LEU A 127 16.82 0.49 -5.43
C LEU A 127 17.07 1.54 -4.34
N ARG A 128 17.81 2.62 -4.63
CA ARG A 128 17.90 3.81 -3.76
C ARG A 128 16.53 4.43 -3.52
N CYS A 129 15.64 4.31 -4.48
CA CYS A 129 14.30 4.88 -4.46
C CYS A 129 13.25 3.96 -3.78
N HIS A 130 13.64 2.79 -3.26
CA HIS A 130 12.71 1.81 -2.70
C HIS A 130 12.90 1.70 -1.18
N LEU A 131 12.13 2.47 -0.40
CA LEU A 131 12.24 2.48 1.07
C LEU A 131 10.99 1.94 1.76
N ILE A 132 11.20 1.06 2.75
CA ILE A 132 10.16 0.71 3.72
C ILE A 132 9.89 1.93 4.60
N GLN A 133 8.66 2.45 4.53
CA GLN A 133 8.21 3.59 5.31
C GLN A 133 8.06 3.22 6.79
N ALA A 134 8.22 4.19 7.70
CA ALA A 134 8.06 3.95 9.13
C ALA A 134 6.66 3.43 9.49
N LEU A 135 5.60 3.97 8.86
CA LEU A 135 4.23 3.49 9.02
C LEU A 135 4.07 2.02 8.62
N PHE A 136 4.78 1.55 7.60
CA PHE A 136 4.69 0.17 7.14
C PHE A 136 5.23 -0.80 8.19
N ARG A 137 6.22 -0.35 8.97
CA ARG A 137 6.78 -1.10 10.09
C ARG A 137 5.85 -1.08 11.28
N ALA A 138 5.24 0.06 11.56
CA ALA A 138 4.51 0.35 12.79
C ALA A 138 3.06 -0.13 12.81
N LEU A 139 2.40 -0.18 11.65
CA LEU A 139 0.97 -0.43 11.52
C LEU A 139 0.68 -1.42 10.39
N LEU A 140 -0.16 -2.41 10.66
CA LEU A 140 -0.71 -3.30 9.66
C LEU A 140 -2.23 -3.38 9.75
N VAL A 141 -2.85 -3.74 8.62
CA VAL A 141 -4.29 -3.92 8.47
C VAL A 141 -4.55 -5.41 8.23
N ILE A 142 -5.53 -5.98 8.93
CA ILE A 142 -6.00 -7.35 8.70
C ILE A 142 -7.43 -7.28 8.19
N VAL A 143 -7.64 -7.80 6.98
CA VAL A 143 -8.95 -7.96 6.37
C VAL A 143 -9.32 -9.43 6.37
N ASN A 144 -10.50 -9.74 6.89
CA ASN A 144 -11.05 -11.08 6.78
C ASN A 144 -11.99 -11.17 5.59
N TYR A 145 -11.70 -12.07 4.64
CA TYR A 145 -12.56 -12.27 3.48
C TYR A 145 -14.02 -12.66 3.84
N ARG A 146 -14.27 -13.22 5.03
CA ARG A 146 -15.63 -13.58 5.47
C ARG A 146 -16.52 -12.35 5.69
N TYR A 147 -15.94 -11.20 5.97
CA TYR A 147 -16.69 -9.94 6.13
C TYR A 147 -17.05 -9.29 4.79
N TYR A 148 -16.49 -9.78 3.69
CA TYR A 148 -16.80 -9.24 2.37
C TYR A 148 -18.11 -9.80 1.84
N GLU A 149 -19.13 -8.97 1.75
CA GLU A 149 -20.38 -9.32 1.07
C GLU A 149 -20.13 -9.30 -0.45
N THR A 150 -20.49 -10.36 -1.17
CA THR A 150 -20.14 -10.47 -2.59
C THR A 150 -20.85 -9.45 -3.47
N ASP A 151 -21.95 -8.91 -3.00
CA ASP A 151 -22.70 -7.84 -3.67
C ASP A 151 -22.03 -6.48 -3.47
N ASP A 152 -21.14 -6.32 -2.48
CA ASP A 152 -20.38 -5.09 -2.30
C ASP A 152 -19.39 -4.86 -3.43
N ASP A 153 -19.28 -3.60 -3.83
CA ASP A 153 -18.34 -3.11 -4.83
C ASP A 153 -17.43 -2.03 -4.22
N SER A 154 -16.54 -1.48 -5.04
CA SER A 154 -15.60 -0.44 -4.61
C SER A 154 -16.24 0.90 -4.22
N THR A 155 -17.56 1.02 -4.26
CA THR A 155 -18.33 2.18 -3.77
C THR A 155 -19.03 1.89 -2.45
N THR A 156 -19.37 0.64 -2.14
CA THR A 156 -20.12 0.26 -0.93
C THR A 156 -19.29 -0.43 0.15
N VAL A 157 -18.15 -1.04 -0.20
CA VAL A 157 -17.29 -1.84 0.70
C VAL A 157 -16.73 -1.07 1.92
N GLY A 158 -16.91 0.25 2.00
CA GLY A 158 -16.41 1.08 3.09
C GLY A 158 -16.87 0.67 4.49
N ARG A 159 -18.05 0.05 4.60
CA ARG A 159 -18.59 -0.44 5.88
C ARG A 159 -18.00 -1.78 6.32
N MET A 160 -17.23 -2.44 5.47
CA MET A 160 -16.66 -3.75 5.77
C MET A 160 -15.76 -3.68 7.01
N PRO A 161 -16.00 -4.53 8.03
CA PRO A 161 -15.14 -4.61 9.20
C PRO A 161 -13.72 -5.08 8.88
N LEU A 162 -12.74 -4.53 9.61
CA LEU A 162 -11.34 -4.94 9.57
C LEU A 162 -10.65 -4.69 10.92
N PHE A 163 -9.37 -5.09 11.03
CA PHE A 163 -8.56 -4.84 12.22
C PHE A 163 -7.33 -4.00 11.88
N LEU A 164 -7.08 -2.95 12.67
CA LEU A 164 -5.81 -2.23 12.71
C LEU A 164 -4.95 -2.82 13.82
N VAL A 165 -3.68 -3.09 13.53
CA VAL A 165 -2.75 -3.71 14.48
C VAL A 165 -1.49 -2.87 14.59
N HIS A 166 -1.19 -2.42 15.79
CA HIS A 166 0.08 -1.80 16.13
C HIS A 166 1.15 -2.88 16.34
N THR A 167 2.28 -2.79 15.65
CA THR A 167 3.34 -3.82 15.68
C THR A 167 4.32 -3.68 16.85
N GLY A 168 4.23 -2.55 17.57
CA GLY A 168 5.17 -2.14 18.62
C GLY A 168 6.38 -1.35 18.11
N ILE A 169 6.59 -1.26 16.79
CA ILE A 169 7.70 -0.48 16.23
C ILE A 169 7.31 0.99 16.16
N GLN A 170 8.12 1.85 16.78
CA GLN A 170 7.93 3.31 16.74
C GLN A 170 9.09 4.04 16.05
N ASP A 171 10.16 3.33 15.71
CA ASP A 171 11.36 3.90 15.10
C ASP A 171 11.05 4.58 13.77
N GLY A 172 11.51 5.82 13.63
CA GLY A 172 11.35 6.62 12.42
C GLY A 172 9.96 7.23 12.24
N LEU A 173 9.03 7.07 13.19
CA LEU A 173 7.78 7.83 13.21
C LEU A 173 8.01 9.25 13.74
N SER A 174 7.25 10.20 13.21
CA SER A 174 7.25 11.59 13.67
C SER A 174 6.64 11.74 15.08
N ALA A 175 5.71 10.85 15.42
CA ALA A 175 5.12 10.73 16.74
C ALA A 175 4.52 9.32 16.94
N PRO A 176 4.32 8.86 18.18
CA PRO A 176 3.65 7.59 18.46
C PRO A 176 2.28 7.49 17.75
N ILE A 177 1.89 6.28 17.37
CA ILE A 177 0.55 6.01 16.82
C ILE A 177 -0.41 5.84 18.00
N SER A 178 -1.51 6.58 17.95
CA SER A 178 -2.61 6.48 18.92
C SER A 178 -3.92 6.32 18.17
N PHE A 179 -4.79 5.43 18.66
CA PHE A 179 -6.15 5.27 18.13
C PHE A 179 -7.16 6.27 18.73
N SER A 180 -6.71 7.21 19.57
CA SER A 180 -7.57 8.20 20.21
C SER A 180 -8.36 9.06 19.23
N SER A 181 -7.83 9.33 18.04
CA SER A 181 -8.53 10.13 17.00
C SER A 181 -9.68 9.39 16.31
N ILE A 182 -9.82 8.08 16.55
CA ILE A 182 -10.90 7.25 16.01
C ILE A 182 -11.67 6.52 17.12
N ALA A 183 -11.52 6.94 18.38
CA ALA A 183 -12.04 6.22 19.54
C ALA A 183 -13.56 6.00 19.49
N ASP A 184 -14.30 6.95 18.93
CA ASP A 184 -15.76 6.92 18.71
C ASP A 184 -16.20 5.97 17.59
N LYS A 185 -15.25 5.48 16.78
CA LYS A 185 -15.47 4.61 15.61
C LYS A 185 -14.84 3.23 15.77
N ILE A 186 -14.43 2.87 16.99
CA ILE A 186 -13.88 1.55 17.31
C ILE A 186 -15.02 0.64 17.75
N ASP A 187 -15.19 -0.46 17.02
CA ASP A 187 -16.21 -1.48 17.29
C ASP A 187 -15.76 -2.51 18.33
N GLY A 188 -14.46 -2.53 18.66
CA GLY A 188 -13.91 -3.41 19.69
C GLY A 188 -12.38 -3.43 19.72
N TYR A 189 -11.84 -3.98 20.80
CA TYR A 189 -10.40 -4.16 21.01
C TYR A 189 -10.05 -5.64 21.08
N LYS A 190 -8.83 -6.01 20.68
CA LYS A 190 -8.29 -7.37 20.84
C LYS A 190 -6.83 -7.33 21.30
N GLY A 191 -6.40 -8.39 21.98
CA GLY A 191 -5.04 -8.55 22.49
C GLY A 191 -4.74 -7.71 23.74
N GLU A 192 -3.59 -7.99 24.34
CA GLU A 192 -3.07 -7.21 25.46
C GLU A 192 -2.71 -5.78 25.02
N ALA A 193 -2.84 -4.83 25.95
CA ALA A 193 -2.52 -3.41 25.75
C ALA A 193 -3.27 -2.68 24.61
N GLN A 194 -4.46 -3.16 24.19
CA GLN A 194 -5.29 -2.51 23.15
C GLN A 194 -4.54 -2.27 21.82
N ALA A 195 -3.54 -3.10 21.53
CA ALA A 195 -2.72 -2.98 20.32
C ALA A 195 -3.50 -3.29 19.03
N VAL A 196 -4.68 -3.92 19.14
CA VAL A 196 -5.54 -4.26 18.00
C VAL A 196 -6.91 -3.64 18.19
N VAL A 197 -7.37 -2.91 17.16
CA VAL A 197 -8.70 -2.30 17.14
C VAL A 197 -9.49 -2.79 15.94
N LYS A 198 -10.76 -3.14 16.16
CA LYS A 198 -11.73 -3.45 15.13
C LYS A 198 -12.46 -2.16 14.72
N THR A 199 -12.56 -1.91 13.43
CA THR A 199 -13.25 -0.74 12.87
C THR A 199 -13.65 -1.02 11.42
N THR A 200 -14.21 -0.03 10.73
CA THR A 200 -14.58 -0.11 9.31
C THR A 200 -13.43 0.23 8.37
N LEU A 201 -13.48 -0.29 7.14
CA LEU A 201 -12.53 0.06 6.07
C LEU A 201 -12.43 1.57 5.86
N GLU A 202 -13.57 2.25 5.83
CA GLU A 202 -13.63 3.71 5.71
C GLU A 202 -12.81 4.41 6.80
N THR A 203 -13.09 4.11 8.07
CA THR A 203 -12.41 4.73 9.21
C THR A 203 -10.91 4.45 9.19
N ALA A 204 -10.54 3.21 8.87
CA ALA A 204 -9.14 2.81 8.79
C ALA A 204 -8.38 3.55 7.69
N VAL A 205 -8.97 3.68 6.50
CA VAL A 205 -8.35 4.42 5.38
C VAL A 205 -8.14 5.89 5.76
N ASP A 206 -9.15 6.54 6.35
CA ASP A 206 -9.02 7.93 6.77
C ASP A 206 -7.95 8.12 7.85
N PHE A 207 -7.90 7.20 8.81
CA PHE A 207 -6.87 7.20 9.85
C PHE A 207 -5.46 7.05 9.26
N ILE A 208 -5.26 6.09 8.36
CA ILE A 208 -3.95 5.83 7.72
C ILE A 208 -3.55 7.02 6.84
N MET A 209 -4.49 7.62 6.09
CA MET A 209 -4.22 8.82 5.29
C MET A 209 -3.79 10.00 6.18
N GLY A 210 -4.42 10.17 7.34
CA GLY A 210 -4.03 11.18 8.33
C GLY A 210 -2.61 10.94 8.88
N LEU A 211 -2.27 9.69 9.19
CA LEU A 211 -0.91 9.31 9.60
C LEU A 211 0.11 9.56 8.48
N GLU A 212 -0.21 9.17 7.24
CA GLU A 212 0.67 9.39 6.08
C GLU A 212 0.95 10.88 5.88
N GLN A 213 -0.07 11.73 5.95
CA GLN A 213 0.10 13.18 5.86
C GLN A 213 0.99 13.74 6.99
N ARG A 214 0.81 13.23 8.22
CA ARG A 214 1.65 13.59 9.36
C ARG A 214 3.12 13.25 9.10
N GLU A 215 3.41 12.03 8.64
CA GLU A 215 4.79 11.61 8.34
C GLU A 215 5.39 12.39 7.15
N LEU A 216 4.59 12.64 6.10
CA LEU A 216 5.01 13.45 4.96
C LEU A 216 5.34 14.89 5.38
N GLY A 217 4.57 15.47 6.30
CA GLY A 217 4.83 16.80 6.84
C GLY A 217 6.10 16.88 7.69
N ALA A 218 6.47 15.80 8.38
CA ALA A 218 7.64 15.75 9.26
C ALA A 218 8.96 15.46 8.53
N PHE A 219 8.97 14.47 7.63
CA PHE A 219 10.20 13.94 7.04
C PHE A 219 10.37 14.23 5.54
N TRP A 220 9.31 14.74 4.89
CA TRP A 220 9.20 14.82 3.43
C TRP A 220 9.41 13.45 2.74
N LEU A 221 9.38 13.44 1.41
CA LEU A 221 9.63 12.23 0.62
C LEU A 221 11.10 11.82 0.79
N GLN A 222 11.33 10.68 1.45
CA GLN A 222 12.66 10.09 1.60
C GLN A 222 12.80 8.86 0.69
N PRO A 223 13.89 8.77 -0.10
CA PRO A 223 14.88 9.82 -0.38
C PRO A 223 14.29 10.88 -1.33
N PRO A 224 14.91 12.08 -1.46
CA PRO A 224 14.57 13.00 -2.53
C PRO A 224 14.85 12.33 -3.88
N PHE A 225 13.80 12.08 -4.66
CA PHE A 225 13.92 11.41 -5.94
C PHE A 225 14.35 12.41 -7.03
N PRO A 226 15.37 12.09 -7.84
CA PRO A 226 15.62 12.83 -9.07
C PRO A 226 14.44 12.60 -10.02
N THR A 227 13.93 13.65 -10.66
CA THR A 227 12.89 13.53 -11.67
C THR A 227 13.44 12.68 -12.82
N SER A 228 12.82 11.53 -13.09
CA SER A 228 13.25 10.67 -14.21
C SER A 228 13.13 11.44 -15.54
N GLY A 229 14.20 11.45 -16.34
CA GLY A 229 14.26 12.15 -17.63
C GLY A 229 13.20 11.69 -18.65
N MET A 230 12.70 10.47 -18.52
CA MET A 230 11.57 9.97 -19.34
C MET A 230 10.27 10.75 -19.08
N MET A 231 10.08 11.28 -17.87
CA MET A 231 8.86 12.02 -17.48
C MET A 231 8.93 13.51 -17.84
N ILE A 232 10.13 14.07 -17.95
CA ILE A 232 10.34 15.43 -18.47
C ILE A 232 9.89 15.50 -19.94
N ALA A 233 10.10 14.42 -20.72
CA ALA A 233 9.72 14.35 -22.13
C ALA A 233 8.19 14.30 -22.36
N GLU A 234 7.41 13.75 -21.44
CA GLU A 234 5.94 13.65 -21.57
C GLU A 234 5.19 14.84 -20.96
N ALA A 235 5.80 15.58 -20.02
CA ALA A 235 5.10 16.56 -19.21
C ALA A 235 4.73 17.89 -19.94
N ARG A 236 5.03 18.04 -21.25
CA ARG A 236 4.72 19.25 -22.07
C ARG A 236 4.96 20.56 -21.29
N VAL A 237 6.10 20.63 -20.62
CA VAL A 237 6.35 21.67 -19.64
C VAL A 237 6.88 22.93 -20.34
N GLN A 238 6.44 24.11 -19.88
CA GLN A 238 7.02 25.43 -20.19
C GLN A 238 8.56 25.41 -20.12
N PRO A 239 9.27 26.34 -20.78
CA PRO A 239 10.71 26.39 -20.75
C PRO A 239 11.18 26.79 -19.34
N TRP A 240 11.45 25.80 -18.49
CA TRP A 240 12.23 25.99 -17.28
C TRP A 240 13.71 26.11 -17.69
N GLY A 241 14.45 27.03 -17.06
CA GLY A 241 15.86 27.32 -17.37
C GLY A 241 16.80 26.14 -17.10
N ASP A 242 18.11 26.41 -17.06
CA ASP A 242 19.17 25.37 -17.00
C ASP A 242 19.28 24.58 -15.68
N GLU A 243 18.35 24.76 -14.72
CA GLU A 243 18.40 24.05 -13.44
C GLU A 243 17.81 22.63 -13.52
N PRO A 244 18.43 21.63 -12.86
CA PRO A 244 17.88 20.28 -12.81
C PRO A 244 16.53 20.24 -12.10
N LEU A 245 15.49 19.73 -12.79
CA LEU A 245 14.20 19.46 -12.18
C LEU A 245 14.36 18.39 -11.09
N THR A 246 13.92 18.71 -9.87
CA THR A 246 13.96 17.82 -8.71
C THR A 246 12.56 17.62 -8.15
N GLY A 247 12.27 16.38 -7.71
CA GLY A 247 10.98 16.02 -7.13
C GLY A 247 10.00 15.36 -8.10
N PRO A 248 8.79 15.04 -7.61
CA PRO A 248 7.80 14.29 -8.36
C PRO A 248 7.23 15.09 -9.54
N SER A 249 6.94 14.40 -10.65
CA SER A 249 6.40 15.05 -11.85
C SER A 249 5.02 15.63 -11.61
N SER A 250 4.32 15.12 -10.58
CA SER A 250 3.08 15.64 -10.04
C SER A 250 3.13 17.15 -9.76
N ARG A 251 4.29 17.69 -9.35
CA ARG A 251 4.50 19.13 -9.07
C ARG A 251 4.89 19.97 -10.27
N LEU A 252 5.22 19.33 -11.39
CA LEU A 252 5.59 20.02 -12.62
C LEU A 252 4.37 20.42 -13.45
N VAL A 253 3.18 19.96 -13.06
CA VAL A 253 1.93 20.30 -13.73
C VAL A 253 1.42 21.65 -13.23
N ASN A 254 1.20 22.58 -14.17
CA ASN A 254 0.51 23.83 -13.87
C ASN A 254 -0.97 23.54 -13.58
N THR A 255 -1.36 23.57 -12.31
CA THR A 255 -2.75 23.29 -11.89
C THR A 255 -3.73 24.40 -12.23
N GLU A 256 -3.27 25.61 -12.56
CA GLU A 256 -4.15 26.68 -13.06
C GLU A 256 -4.58 26.40 -14.51
N GLU A 257 -3.66 25.86 -15.32
CA GLU A 257 -3.92 25.47 -16.71
C GLU A 257 -4.61 24.10 -16.81
N TYR A 258 -4.28 23.19 -15.88
CA TYR A 258 -4.85 21.84 -15.81
C TYR A 258 -5.54 21.61 -14.45
N PRO A 259 -6.72 22.22 -14.23
CA PRO A 259 -7.44 22.10 -12.97
C PRO A 259 -8.05 20.71 -12.74
N GLN A 260 -8.16 19.91 -13.80
CA GLN A 260 -8.68 18.55 -13.75
C GLN A 260 -7.69 17.57 -14.36
N TRP A 261 -7.61 16.39 -13.75
CA TRP A 261 -6.83 15.28 -14.32
C TRP A 261 -7.39 14.88 -15.67
N SER A 262 -6.54 14.85 -16.67
CA SER A 262 -6.93 14.59 -18.05
C SER A 262 -5.81 13.91 -18.84
N GLY A 263 -6.13 13.47 -20.05
CA GLY A 263 -5.19 12.80 -20.94
C GLY A 263 -5.10 11.29 -20.71
N LYS A 264 -4.07 10.68 -21.27
CA LYS A 264 -3.95 9.21 -21.37
C LYS A 264 -3.90 8.51 -20.01
N GLY A 265 -3.30 9.14 -18.99
CA GLY A 265 -3.24 8.60 -17.64
C GLY A 265 -4.62 8.44 -17.00
N GLU A 266 -5.44 9.50 -17.07
CA GLU A 266 -6.83 9.48 -16.59
C GLU A 266 -7.67 8.45 -17.36
N ASP A 267 -7.54 8.43 -18.69
CA ASP A 267 -8.30 7.50 -19.54
C ASP A 267 -7.98 6.04 -19.22
N VAL A 268 -6.70 5.74 -19.00
CA VAL A 268 -6.24 4.39 -18.63
C VAL A 268 -6.75 4.03 -17.25
N ASP A 269 -6.60 4.91 -16.26
CA ASP A 269 -7.05 4.68 -14.89
C ASP A 269 -8.56 4.40 -14.82
N ARG A 270 -9.36 5.30 -15.39
CA ARG A 270 -10.82 5.20 -15.42
C ARG A 270 -11.31 3.90 -16.05
N ARG A 271 -10.70 3.49 -17.17
CA ARG A 271 -11.06 2.27 -17.91
C ARG A 271 -10.56 1.01 -17.21
N MET A 272 -9.31 1.00 -16.74
CA MET A 272 -8.70 -0.18 -16.13
C MET A 272 -9.36 -0.52 -14.80
N MET A 273 -9.53 0.46 -13.91
CA MET A 273 -10.06 0.21 -12.56
C MET A 273 -11.48 -0.36 -12.63
N THR A 274 -12.35 0.30 -13.40
CA THR A 274 -13.75 -0.15 -13.61
C THR A 274 -13.83 -1.43 -14.44
N GLY A 275 -12.93 -1.61 -15.41
CA GLY A 275 -12.88 -2.79 -16.26
C GLY A 275 -12.44 -4.04 -15.52
N TRP A 276 -11.40 -3.94 -14.70
CA TRP A 276 -10.82 -5.05 -13.94
C TRP A 276 -11.76 -5.52 -12.83
N GLU A 277 -12.40 -4.61 -12.11
CA GLU A 277 -13.40 -4.99 -11.10
C GLU A 277 -14.58 -5.73 -11.74
N ARG A 278 -15.15 -5.20 -12.84
CA ARG A 278 -16.22 -5.89 -13.59
C ARG A 278 -15.76 -7.23 -14.16
N HIS A 279 -14.50 -7.35 -14.58
CA HIS A 279 -13.94 -8.61 -15.05
C HIS A 279 -13.81 -9.63 -13.91
N ALA A 280 -13.28 -9.21 -12.75
CA ALA A 280 -13.16 -10.04 -11.57
C ALA A 280 -14.53 -10.52 -11.08
N ARG A 281 -15.53 -9.63 -11.07
CA ARG A 281 -16.92 -9.95 -10.69
C ARG A 281 -17.53 -11.00 -11.62
N ARG A 282 -17.43 -10.82 -12.94
CA ARG A 282 -17.92 -11.81 -13.91
C ARG A 282 -17.25 -13.18 -13.76
N ARG A 283 -15.94 -13.23 -13.46
CA ARG A 283 -15.23 -14.49 -13.21
C ARG A 283 -15.64 -15.17 -11.91
N PHE A 284 -16.02 -14.38 -10.91
CA PHE A 284 -16.60 -14.87 -9.66
C PHE A 284 -17.97 -15.46 -9.94
N GLU A 285 -18.90 -14.70 -10.51
CA GLU A 285 -20.27 -15.13 -10.84
C GLU A 285 -20.31 -16.40 -11.71
N ALA A 286 -19.49 -16.46 -12.77
CA ALA A 286 -19.41 -17.63 -13.64
C ALA A 286 -18.84 -18.90 -12.98
N ALA A 287 -18.34 -18.82 -11.75
CA ALA A 287 -17.86 -19.97 -10.99
C ALA A 287 -18.94 -20.62 -10.11
N TYR A 288 -20.01 -19.87 -9.81
CA TYR A 288 -21.07 -20.24 -8.86
C TYR A 288 -22.46 -20.30 -9.53
N MET A 289 -22.51 -20.20 -10.86
CA MET A 289 -23.62 -20.62 -11.72
C MET A 289 -23.31 -21.98 -12.33
#